data_AF-A0A2T4IF37-F1
#
_entry.id   AF-A0A2T4IF37-F1
#
_cell.length_a   1.000
_cell.length_b   1.000
_cell.length_c   1.000
_cell.angle_alpha   90.00
_cell.angle_beta   90.00
_cell.angle_gamma   90.00
#
_symmetry.space_group_name_H-M   'P 1'
#
loop_
_entity.id
_entity.type
_entity.pdbx_description
1 polymer ?
#
loop_
_entity_poly.entity_id
_entity_poly.type
_entity_poly.pdbx_seq_one_letter_code
_entity_poly.pdbx_strand_id
1 'polypeptide(L)'
;MPAHAPMAHTFTAPRFTPGPWRRCGHRQIASMAGAGLPICEVWSGGVGIEQADANECLIAAAPALHAALRAALVTVAGLNADGAFDDAEHAIRAALDLAEGGAHE
;
A
#
# COMPACT_ATOMS: atom_id res chain seq x y z
N MET A 1 -38.24 12.89 16.95
CA MET A 1 -36.81 12.53 17.07
C MET A 1 -36.26 12.42 15.66
N PRO A 2 -35.28 13.22 15.23
CA PRO A 2 -34.72 13.05 13.89
C PRO A 2 -33.76 11.87 13.87
N ALA A 3 -33.95 10.97 12.91
CA ALA A 3 -33.05 9.85 12.64
C ALA A 3 -31.70 10.39 12.18
N HIS A 4 -30.63 9.98 12.85
CA HIS A 4 -29.27 10.32 12.47
C HIS A 4 -28.95 9.62 11.15
N ALA A 5 -28.77 10.38 10.07
CA ALA A 5 -28.28 9.84 8.81
C ALA A 5 -26.86 9.27 9.04
N PRO A 6 -26.53 8.09 8.48
CA PRO A 6 -25.17 7.57 8.55
C PRO A 6 -24.27 8.52 7.76
N MET A 7 -23.24 9.06 8.41
CA MET A 7 -22.24 9.86 7.72
C MET A 7 -21.53 8.96 6.71
N ALA A 8 -21.68 9.28 5.42
CA ALA A 8 -20.92 8.62 4.38
C ALA A 8 -19.44 8.94 4.62
N HIS A 9 -18.65 7.93 4.99
CA HIS A 9 -17.21 8.02 4.91
C HIS A 9 -16.85 8.11 3.42
N THR A 10 -16.49 9.29 2.95
CA THR A 10 -16.00 9.49 1.59
C THR A 10 -14.70 8.70 1.44
N PHE A 11 -14.79 7.53 0.80
CA PHE A 11 -13.62 6.73 0.48
C PHE A 11 -13.00 7.33 -0.78
N THR A 12 -12.01 8.20 -0.62
CA THR A 12 -11.23 8.69 -1.75
C THR A 12 -10.49 7.49 -2.37
N ALA A 13 -10.63 7.31 -3.68
CA ALA A 13 -9.90 6.26 -4.38
C ALA A 13 -8.38 6.47 -4.19
N PRO A 14 -7.60 5.40 -3.98
CA PRO A 14 -6.15 5.52 -3.85
C PRO A 14 -5.57 6.14 -5.12
N ARG A 15 -4.52 6.97 -4.96
CA ARG A 15 -3.86 7.66 -6.09
C ARG A 15 -2.93 6.75 -6.89
N PHE A 16 -2.52 5.62 -6.31
CA PHE A 16 -1.71 4.60 -6.99
C PHE A 16 -2.58 3.66 -7.84
N THR A 17 -1.98 3.02 -8.84
CA THR A 17 -2.66 2.03 -9.70
C THR A 17 -3.27 0.91 -8.85
N PRO A 18 -4.57 0.63 -8.94
CA PRO A 18 -5.19 -0.46 -8.18
C PRO A 18 -4.52 -1.81 -8.44
N GLY A 19 -4.42 -2.62 -7.37
CA GLY A 19 -3.94 -3.99 -7.44
C GLY A 19 -4.99 -4.97 -8.01
N PRO A 20 -4.64 -6.26 -8.21
CA PRO A 20 -3.32 -6.82 -7.94
C PRO A 20 -2.28 -6.42 -8.99
N TRP A 21 -1.01 -6.41 -8.60
CA TRP A 21 0.13 -6.22 -9.52
C TRP A 21 0.84 -7.54 -9.73
N ARG A 22 1.55 -7.67 -10.85
CA ARG A 22 2.38 -8.84 -11.16
C ARG A 22 3.69 -8.44 -11.81
N ARG A 23 4.68 -9.31 -11.68
CA ARG A 23 5.89 -9.28 -12.50
C ARG A 23 5.53 -9.66 -13.94
N CYS A 24 6.06 -8.92 -14.91
CA CYS A 24 5.91 -9.20 -16.32
C CYS A 24 7.19 -8.83 -17.07
N GLY A 25 7.58 -9.62 -18.07
CA GLY A 25 8.81 -9.35 -18.81
C GLY A 25 10.05 -9.36 -17.91
N HIS A 26 11.08 -8.61 -18.33
CA HIS A 26 12.33 -8.50 -17.59
C HIS A 26 12.28 -7.27 -16.70
N ARG A 27 12.03 -7.47 -15.40
CA ARG A 27 11.99 -6.42 -14.36
C ARG A 27 10.91 -5.36 -14.55
N GLN A 28 9.75 -5.73 -15.07
CA GLN A 28 8.61 -4.82 -15.19
C GLN A 28 7.48 -5.29 -14.30
N ILE A 29 6.81 -4.33 -13.67
CA ILE A 29 5.59 -4.58 -12.91
C ILE A 29 4.43 -4.12 -13.76
N ALA A 30 3.40 -4.95 -13.90
CA ALA A 30 2.15 -4.60 -14.56
C ALA A 30 0.96 -4.72 -13.61
N SER A 31 -0.09 -3.95 -13.92
CA SER A 31 -1.39 -4.19 -13.29
C SER A 31 -1.95 -5.52 -13.80
N MET A 32 -2.65 -6.26 -12.93
CA MET A 32 -3.51 -7.35 -13.36
C MET A 32 -4.94 -6.88 -13.65
N ALA A 33 -5.26 -5.63 -13.31
CA ALA A 33 -6.51 -5.00 -13.68
C ALA A 33 -6.45 -4.41 -15.10
N GLY A 34 -7.58 -4.38 -15.79
CA GLY A 34 -7.70 -3.79 -17.13
C GLY A 34 -6.83 -4.50 -18.18
N ALA A 35 -6.20 -3.72 -19.07
CA ALA A 35 -5.44 -4.24 -20.20
C ALA A 35 -4.06 -4.86 -19.84
N GLY A 36 -3.72 -4.95 -18.55
CA GLY A 36 -2.47 -5.58 -18.12
C GLY A 36 -1.21 -4.75 -18.39
N LEU A 37 -1.33 -3.43 -18.41
CA LEU A 37 -0.26 -2.53 -18.83
C LEU A 37 0.86 -2.43 -17.76
N PRO A 38 2.13 -2.24 -18.19
CA PRO A 38 3.23 -1.92 -17.29
C PRO A 38 2.95 -0.66 -16.46
N ILE A 39 3.23 -0.76 -15.16
CA ILE A 39 3.18 0.30 -14.16
C ILE A 39 4.56 0.94 -14.00
N CYS A 40 5.61 0.13 -13.89
CA CYS A 40 7.00 0.59 -13.75
C CYS A 40 8.02 -0.48 -14.18
N GLU A 41 9.28 -0.06 -14.31
CA GLU A 41 10.43 -0.92 -14.59
C GLU A 41 11.54 -0.69 -13.54
N VAL A 42 12.20 -1.78 -13.12
CA VAL A 42 13.28 -1.77 -12.14
C VAL A 42 14.64 -1.86 -12.86
N TRP A 43 15.48 -0.84 -12.65
CA TRP A 43 16.81 -0.74 -13.26
C TRP A 43 17.89 -1.32 -12.34
N SER A 44 18.70 -2.25 -12.86
CA SER A 44 19.72 -2.97 -12.08
C SER A 44 21.10 -2.31 -12.05
N GLY A 45 21.32 -1.25 -12.83
CA GLY A 45 22.67 -0.72 -13.15
C GLY A 45 23.52 -0.28 -11.95
N GLY A 46 22.92 0.03 -10.80
CA GLY A 46 23.64 0.42 -9.58
C GLY A 46 23.71 -0.62 -8.47
N VAL A 47 22.84 -1.65 -8.50
CA VAL A 47 22.62 -2.58 -7.37
C VAL A 47 22.84 -4.05 -7.74
N GLY A 48 23.09 -4.36 -9.01
CA GLY A 48 23.18 -5.73 -9.51
C GLY A 48 21.80 -6.35 -9.78
N ILE A 49 21.81 -7.51 -10.44
CA ILE A 49 20.58 -8.17 -10.93
C ILE A 49 19.77 -8.74 -9.76
N GLU A 50 20.42 -9.40 -8.80
CA GLU A 50 19.73 -10.07 -7.69
C GLU A 50 18.93 -9.08 -6.81
N GLN A 51 19.54 -7.94 -6.49
CA GLN A 51 18.86 -6.91 -5.71
C GLN A 51 17.71 -6.27 -6.52
N ALA A 52 17.86 -6.11 -7.84
CA ALA A 52 16.79 -5.62 -8.69
C ALA A 52 15.60 -6.61 -8.74
N ASP A 53 15.87 -7.90 -8.81
CA ASP A 53 14.83 -8.94 -8.78
C ASP A 53 14.12 -8.99 -7.41
N ALA A 54 14.86 -8.83 -6.31
CA ALA A 54 14.28 -8.75 -4.97
C ALA A 54 13.38 -7.50 -4.81
N ASN A 55 13.84 -6.34 -5.31
CA ASN A 55 13.05 -5.12 -5.33
C ASN A 55 11.77 -5.28 -6.16
N GLU A 56 11.86 -5.93 -7.32
CA GLU A 56 10.70 -6.22 -8.16
C GLU A 56 9.66 -7.07 -7.41
N CYS A 57 10.09 -8.11 -6.69
CA CYS A 57 9.19 -8.91 -5.85
C CYS A 57 8.49 -8.07 -4.77
N LEU A 58 9.24 -7.21 -4.07
CA LEU A 58 8.67 -6.34 -3.03
C LEU A 58 7.66 -5.34 -3.59
N ILE A 59 7.99 -4.69 -4.72
CA ILE A 59 7.10 -3.74 -5.38
C ILE A 59 5.82 -4.44 -5.86
N ALA A 60 5.93 -5.63 -6.47
CA ALA A 60 4.77 -6.41 -6.91
C ALA A 60 3.80 -6.73 -5.75
N ALA A 61 4.33 -6.92 -4.54
CA ALA A 61 3.54 -7.20 -3.34
C ALA A 61 2.90 -5.96 -2.71
N ALA A 62 3.27 -4.74 -3.11
CA ALA A 62 2.86 -3.50 -2.45
C ALA A 62 1.34 -3.34 -2.28
N PRO A 63 0.46 -3.67 -3.26
CA PRO A 63 -0.98 -3.58 -3.05
C PRO A 63 -1.50 -4.53 -1.96
N ALA A 64 -0.94 -5.75 -1.88
CA ALA A 64 -1.31 -6.73 -0.87
C ALA A 64 -0.81 -6.32 0.51
N LEU A 65 0.42 -5.80 0.60
CA LEU A 65 0.99 -5.24 1.83
C LEU A 65 0.16 -4.05 2.32
N HIS A 66 -0.21 -3.11 1.44
CA HIS A 66 -1.08 -1.98 1.78
C HIS A 66 -2.44 -2.44 2.34
N ALA A 67 -3.10 -3.41 1.68
CA ALA A 67 -4.36 -3.96 2.17
C ALA A 67 -4.20 -4.64 3.55
N ALA A 68 -3.12 -5.40 3.75
CA ALA A 68 -2.82 -6.03 5.02
C ALA A 68 -2.55 -5.00 6.13
N LEU A 69 -1.81 -3.93 5.85
CA LEU A 69 -1.55 -2.85 6.82
C LEU A 69 -2.84 -2.12 7.19
N ARG A 70 -3.76 -1.87 6.25
CA ARG A 70 -5.06 -1.27 6.57
C ARG A 70 -5.88 -2.15 7.52
N ALA A 71 -5.89 -3.46 7.30
CA ALA A 71 -6.54 -4.40 8.19
C ALA A 71 -5.84 -4.45 9.57
N ALA A 72 -4.50 -4.42 9.59
CA ALA A 72 -3.72 -4.38 10.82
C ALA A 72 -4.01 -3.11 11.63
N LEU A 73 -4.15 -1.94 10.99
CA LEU A 73 -4.49 -0.69 11.67
C LEU A 73 -5.81 -0.78 12.43
N VAL A 74 -6.85 -1.37 11.81
CA VAL A 74 -8.16 -1.56 12.45
C VAL A 74 -8.01 -2.42 13.70
N THR A 75 -7.27 -3.53 13.60
CA THR A 75 -7.03 -4.43 14.73
C THR A 75 -6.22 -3.76 15.84
N VAL A 76 -5.11 -3.08 15.50
CA VAL A 76 -4.23 -2.43 16.45
C VAL A 76 -4.95 -1.30 17.18
N ALA A 77 -5.60 -0.39 16.45
CA ALA A 77 -6.35 0.72 17.05
C ALA A 77 -7.49 0.22 17.96
N GLY A 78 -8.13 -0.91 17.61
CA GLY A 78 -9.15 -1.54 18.44
C GLY A 78 -8.61 -2.17 19.74
N LEU A 79 -7.32 -2.52 19.79
CA LEU A 79 -6.65 -3.10 20.94
C LEU A 79 -5.86 -2.07 21.78
N ASN A 80 -5.66 -0.86 21.26
CA ASN A 80 -4.73 0.13 21.82
C ASN A 80 -5.35 1.08 22.87
N ALA A 81 -6.37 0.64 23.62
CA ALA A 81 -7.07 1.50 24.58
C ALA A 81 -6.14 2.04 25.70
N ASP A 82 -5.17 1.24 26.12
CA ASP A 82 -4.22 1.58 27.18
C ASP A 82 -2.87 2.10 26.64
N GLY A 83 -2.77 2.37 25.33
CA GLY A 83 -1.55 2.89 24.68
C GLY A 83 -0.43 1.84 24.50
N ALA A 84 -0.69 0.56 24.79
CA ALA A 84 0.31 -0.51 24.70
C ALA A 84 0.90 -0.73 23.29
N PHE A 85 0.24 -0.23 22.25
CA PHE A 85 0.62 -0.37 20.85
C PHE A 85 0.85 0.99 20.15
N ASP A 86 1.06 2.08 20.90
CA ASP A 86 1.23 3.43 20.32
C ASP A 86 2.32 3.48 19.23
N ASP A 87 3.48 2.87 19.47
CA ASP A 87 4.58 2.82 18.49
C ASP A 87 4.17 2.06 17.22
N ALA A 88 3.45 0.94 17.38
CA ALA A 88 3.00 0.12 16.25
C ALA A 88 1.89 0.82 15.46
N GLU A 89 0.93 1.43 16.15
CA GLU A 89 -0.13 2.21 15.53
C GLU A 89 0.45 3.40 14.76
N HIS A 90 1.39 4.13 15.37
CA HIS A 90 2.08 5.25 14.73
C HIS A 90 2.84 4.80 13.47
N ALA A 91 3.60 3.70 13.55
CA ALA A 91 4.34 3.16 12.41
C ALA A 91 3.41 2.73 11.26
N ILE A 92 2.27 2.08 11.57
CA ILE A 92 1.29 1.67 10.56
C ILE A 92 0.66 2.89 9.88
N ARG A 93 0.27 3.91 10.67
CA ARG A 93 -0.31 5.15 10.13
C ARG A 93 0.70 5.86 9.22
N ALA A 94 1.93 6.02 9.68
CA ALA A 94 2.99 6.62 8.88
C ALA A 94 3.18 5.87 7.56
N ALA A 95 3.30 4.53 7.59
CA ALA A 95 3.48 3.73 6.37
C ALA A 95 2.30 3.85 5.38
N LEU A 96 1.06 3.90 5.88
CA LEU A 96 -0.13 4.11 5.05
C LEU A 96 -0.16 5.52 4.45
N ASP A 97 0.17 6.54 5.24
CA ASP A 97 0.27 7.93 4.76
C ASP A 97 1.32 8.04 3.64
N LEU A 98 2.51 7.44 3.81
CA LEU A 98 3.53 7.38 2.76
C LEU A 98 2.99 6.74 1.47
N ALA A 99 2.31 5.60 1.58
CA ALA A 99 1.79 4.85 0.43
C ALA A 99 0.62 5.56 -0.28
N GLU A 100 -0.22 6.27 0.47
CA GLU A 100 -1.31 7.11 -0.06
C GLU A 100 -0.78 8.49 -0.54
N GLY A 101 0.52 8.71 -0.32
CA GLY A 101 1.37 9.84 -0.70
C GLY A 101 1.03 11.15 0.02
N GLY A 102 0.78 11.04 1.32
CA GLY A 102 0.92 12.13 2.29
C GLY A 102 2.27 12.84 2.14
N ALA A 103 2.28 14.12 2.51
CA ALA A 103 3.25 15.13 2.12
C ALA A 103 4.73 14.66 2.13
N HIS A 104 5.29 14.56 0.93
CA HIS A 104 6.73 14.68 0.70
C HIS A 104 6.95 15.84 -0.27
N GLU A 105 7.31 17.00 0.28
CA GLU A 105 8.15 17.99 -0.39
C GLU A 105 9.59 17.79 0.08
#